data_AF-A0A7I8J5D6-F1
#
_entry.id   AF-A0A7I8J5D6-F1
#
_cell.length_a   1.000
_cell.length_b   1.000
_cell.length_c   1.000
_cell.angle_alpha   90.00
_cell.angle_beta   90.00
_cell.angle_gamma   90.00
#
_symmetry.space_group_name_H-M   'P 1'
#
loop_
_entity.id
_entity.type
_entity.pdbx_description
1 polymer ?
#
loop_
_entity_poly.entity_id
_entity_poly.type
_entity_poly.pdbx_seq_one_letter_code
_entity_poly.pdbx_strand_id
1 'polypeptide(L)'
;MLLQILVAMKAMPLYCVLPTLSEYMVQKGWTRCFSAISDVGWVLYIFYISIYLVICEFGIYWMHRELHDIKPLYKYLHATHHIYNKQNTLSPFAGLAFHPLDGILQALPHVIALFLVPTQLMTHMVLLFCEGVWTANIHDCVHGDVWPVMGAGYHTIHHTTYRHNYGHYTIWMDWMFGTLRYPEEDMKKAN
;
A
#
# COMPACT_ATOMS: atom_id res chain seq x y z
N MET A 1 7.65 20.26 -2.22
CA MET A 1 8.75 19.29 -1.99
C MET A 1 9.32 19.34 -0.57
N LEU A 2 9.92 20.44 -0.08
CA LEU A 2 10.50 20.48 1.29
C LEU A 2 9.52 20.07 2.41
N LEU A 3 8.27 20.52 2.34
CA LEU A 3 7.24 20.13 3.31
C LEU A 3 6.97 18.61 3.30
N GLN A 4 6.91 17.99 2.12
CA GLN A 4 6.69 16.54 2.00
C GLN A 4 7.83 15.74 2.62
N ILE A 5 9.07 16.16 2.36
CA ILE A 5 10.26 15.56 2.96
C ILE A 5 10.17 15.66 4.48
N LEU A 6 9.85 16.84 5.03
CA LEU A 6 9.74 17.03 6.47
C LEU A 6 8.64 16.17 7.10
N VAL A 7 7.48 16.06 6.47
CA VAL A 7 6.37 15.22 6.97
C VAL A 7 6.76 13.74 6.91
N ALA A 8 7.29 13.27 5.78
CA ALA A 8 7.74 11.89 5.63
C ALA A 8 8.82 11.52 6.66
N MET A 9 9.85 12.37 6.83
CA MET A 9 10.92 12.12 7.79
C MET A 9 10.44 12.13 9.25
N LYS A 10 9.39 12.90 9.57
CA LYS A 10 8.74 12.85 10.89
C LYS A 10 7.92 11.59 11.11
N ALA A 11 7.30 11.05 10.07
CA ALA A 11 6.45 9.87 10.16
C ALA A 11 7.25 8.57 10.27
N MET A 12 8.40 8.50 9.56
CA MET A 12 9.21 7.29 9.43
C MET A 12 9.55 6.57 10.75
N PRO A 13 10.02 7.23 11.82
CA PRO A 13 10.36 6.54 13.05
C PRO A 13 9.21 5.73 13.65
N LEU A 14 8.00 6.26 13.58
CA LEU A 14 6.80 5.57 14.07
C LEU A 14 6.30 4.53 13.07
N TYR A 15 6.37 4.82 11.76
CA TYR A 15 6.01 3.85 10.72
C TYR A 15 6.84 2.55 10.83
N CYS A 16 8.14 2.67 11.14
CA CYS A 16 9.03 1.52 11.34
C CYS A 16 8.68 0.66 12.58
N VAL A 17 7.79 1.10 13.47
CA VAL A 17 7.35 0.27 14.61
C VAL A 17 6.68 -1.01 14.15
N LEU A 18 5.92 -0.97 13.05
CA LEU A 18 5.21 -2.15 12.54
C LEU A 18 6.17 -3.27 12.09
N PRO A 19 7.17 -3.04 11.20
CA PRO A 19 8.12 -4.08 10.85
C PRO A 19 8.97 -4.55 12.05
N THR A 20 9.32 -3.67 12.98
CA THR A 20 10.02 -4.08 14.21
C THR A 20 9.17 -5.01 15.08
N LEU A 21 7.88 -4.70 15.23
CA LEU A 21 6.95 -5.54 15.97
C LEU A 21 6.69 -6.87 15.25
N SER A 22 6.54 -6.85 13.91
CA SER A 22 6.34 -8.08 13.14
C SER A 22 7.53 -9.03 13.27
N GLU A 23 8.75 -8.51 13.20
CA GLU A 23 9.96 -9.29 13.43
C GLU A 23 10.00 -9.89 14.84
N TYR A 24 9.69 -9.09 15.87
CA TYR A 24 9.60 -9.59 17.24
C TYR A 24 8.59 -10.75 17.37
N MET A 25 7.41 -10.63 16.76
CA MET A 25 6.38 -11.67 16.77
C MET A 25 6.85 -12.94 16.04
N VAL A 26 7.61 -12.79 14.95
CA VAL A 26 8.24 -13.92 14.25
C VAL A 26 9.28 -14.59 15.13
N GLN A 27 10.18 -13.84 15.75
CA GLN A 27 11.22 -14.38 16.64
C GLN A 27 10.63 -15.11 17.87
N LYS A 28 9.46 -14.67 18.35
CA LYS A 28 8.72 -15.35 19.43
C LYS A 28 7.96 -16.61 18.98
N GLY A 29 7.92 -16.90 17.69
CA GLY A 29 7.20 -18.04 17.13
C GLY A 29 5.69 -17.89 17.17
N TRP A 30 5.16 -16.67 17.21
CA TRP A 30 3.71 -16.41 17.24
C TRP A 30 3.06 -16.50 15.86
N THR A 31 3.87 -16.39 14.80
CA THR A 31 3.42 -16.40 13.40
C THR A 31 3.72 -17.75 12.74
N ARG A 32 3.24 -17.93 11.50
CA ARG A 32 3.53 -19.10 10.67
C ARG A 32 4.80 -18.92 9.82
N CYS A 33 5.70 -18.02 10.22
CA CYS A 33 6.91 -17.76 9.46
C CYS A 33 7.89 -18.93 9.50
N PHE A 34 8.56 -19.15 8.37
CA PHE A 34 9.66 -20.10 8.24
C PHE A 34 10.90 -19.43 7.66
N SER A 35 12.06 -20.07 7.79
CA SER A 35 13.35 -19.46 7.47
C SER A 35 13.79 -19.74 6.03
N ALA A 36 13.65 -20.99 5.57
CA ALA A 36 14.18 -21.41 4.28
C ALA A 36 13.08 -21.97 3.36
N ILE A 37 13.19 -21.67 2.06
CA ILE A 37 12.26 -22.20 1.04
C ILE A 37 12.27 -23.74 1.01
N SER A 38 13.41 -24.36 1.35
CA SER A 38 13.55 -25.82 1.46
C SER A 38 12.63 -26.46 2.52
N ASP A 39 12.14 -25.68 3.50
CA ASP A 39 11.27 -26.18 4.57
C ASP A 39 9.87 -26.57 4.05
N VAL A 40 9.45 -25.97 2.92
CA VAL A 40 8.14 -26.22 2.28
C VAL A 40 8.23 -26.61 0.81
N GLY A 41 9.39 -26.39 0.16
CA GLY A 41 9.60 -26.59 -1.26
C GLY A 41 9.02 -25.46 -2.14
N TRP A 42 9.58 -25.30 -3.33
CA TRP A 42 9.25 -24.19 -4.24
C TRP A 42 7.76 -24.09 -4.62
N VAL A 43 7.10 -25.23 -4.83
CA VAL A 43 5.68 -25.25 -5.23
C VAL A 43 4.79 -24.66 -4.14
N LEU A 44 4.95 -25.12 -2.89
CA LEU A 44 4.17 -24.58 -1.77
C LEU A 44 4.59 -23.14 -1.45
N TYR A 45 5.87 -22.81 -1.57
CA TYR A 45 6.34 -21.43 -1.40
C TYR A 45 5.65 -20.45 -2.35
N ILE A 46 5.58 -20.75 -3.66
CA ILE A 46 4.90 -19.91 -4.65
C ILE A 46 3.39 -19.82 -4.34
N PHE A 47 2.78 -20.94 -3.96
CA PHE A 47 1.37 -20.97 -3.57
C PHE A 47 1.09 -20.08 -2.36
N TYR A 48 1.91 -20.17 -1.32
CA TYR A 48 1.78 -19.35 -0.11
C TYR A 48 1.98 -17.87 -0.39
N ILE A 49 2.97 -17.49 -1.22
CA ILE A 49 3.16 -16.09 -1.63
C ILE A 49 1.95 -15.59 -2.41
N SER A 50 1.37 -16.42 -3.27
CA SER A 50 0.19 -16.03 -4.04
C SER A 50 -1.00 -15.71 -3.11
N ILE A 51 -1.24 -16.55 -2.09
CA ILE A 51 -2.27 -16.28 -1.08
C ILE A 51 -1.91 -15.04 -0.25
N TYR A 52 -0.65 -14.89 0.15
CA TYR A 52 -0.17 -13.72 0.88
C TYR A 52 -0.48 -12.42 0.13
N LEU A 53 -0.15 -12.36 -1.16
CA LEU A 53 -0.41 -11.20 -2.01
C LEU A 53 -1.91 -10.95 -2.18
N VAL A 54 -2.73 -11.98 -2.31
CA VAL A 54 -4.20 -11.83 -2.36
C VAL A 54 -4.75 -11.25 -1.05
N ILE A 55 -4.25 -11.69 0.11
CA ILE A 55 -4.60 -11.11 1.41
C ILE A 55 -4.20 -9.63 1.48
N CYS A 56 -3.03 -9.29 0.96
CA CYS A 56 -2.56 -7.89 0.92
C CYS A 56 -3.40 -7.04 -0.02
N GLU A 57 -3.65 -7.47 -1.26
CA GLU A 57 -4.52 -6.76 -2.21
C GLU A 57 -5.90 -6.50 -1.59
N PHE A 58 -6.50 -7.52 -0.97
CA PHE A 58 -7.81 -7.41 -0.34
C PHE A 58 -7.78 -6.46 0.87
N GLY A 59 -6.87 -6.70 1.80
CA GLY A 59 -6.81 -5.98 3.08
C GLY A 59 -6.42 -4.51 2.91
N ILE A 60 -5.49 -4.22 2.00
CA ILE A 60 -5.01 -2.86 1.75
C ILE A 60 -6.12 -2.04 1.07
N TYR A 61 -6.78 -2.62 0.06
CA TYR A 61 -7.93 -1.96 -0.58
C TYR A 61 -8.99 -1.54 0.44
N TRP A 62 -9.40 -2.46 1.34
CA TRP A 62 -10.43 -2.16 2.33
C TRP A 62 -9.96 -1.16 3.37
N MET A 63 -8.74 -1.31 3.88
CA MET A 63 -8.19 -0.36 4.83
C MET A 63 -8.11 1.05 4.22
N HIS A 64 -7.61 1.14 2.99
CA HIS A 64 -7.49 2.41 2.28
C HIS A 64 -8.87 3.04 2.03
N ARG A 65 -9.85 2.24 1.61
CA ARG A 65 -11.23 2.72 1.46
C ARG A 65 -11.85 3.17 2.78
N GLU A 66 -11.66 2.41 3.87
CA GLU A 66 -12.16 2.76 5.20
C GLU A 66 -11.52 4.05 5.75
N LEU A 67 -10.24 4.29 5.47
CA LEU A 67 -9.56 5.54 5.78
C LEU A 67 -10.23 6.75 5.11
N HIS A 68 -10.93 6.56 3.97
CA HIS A 68 -11.75 7.59 3.32
C HIS A 68 -13.18 7.63 3.84
N ASP A 69 -13.84 6.48 3.93
CA ASP A 69 -15.28 6.38 4.20
C ASP A 69 -15.60 6.67 5.68
N ILE A 70 -14.69 6.36 6.60
CA ILE A 70 -14.86 6.58 8.05
C ILE A 70 -14.33 7.98 8.43
N LYS A 71 -15.25 8.91 8.72
CA LYS A 71 -14.93 10.34 8.95
C LYS A 71 -13.78 10.62 9.94
N PRO A 72 -13.71 9.98 11.12
CA PRO A 72 -12.57 10.17 12.02
C PRO A 72 -11.23 9.71 11.42
N LEU A 73 -11.22 8.57 10.72
CA LEU A 73 -10.00 8.05 10.10
C LEU A 73 -9.49 9.01 9.02
N TYR A 74 -10.39 9.49 8.17
CA TYR A 74 -10.03 10.49 7.17
C TYR A 74 -9.49 11.76 7.82
N LYS A 75 -10.28 12.38 8.70
CA LYS A 75 -9.96 13.70 9.28
C LYS A 75 -8.63 13.71 10.02
N TYR A 76 -8.33 12.66 10.79
CA TYR A 76 -7.18 12.66 11.70
C TYR A 76 -5.95 11.93 11.15
N LEU A 77 -6.14 10.95 10.26
CA LEU A 77 -5.04 10.12 9.76
C LEU A 77 -4.74 10.43 8.30
N HIS A 78 -5.75 10.33 7.44
CA HIS A 78 -5.54 10.27 5.99
C HIS A 78 -5.57 11.63 5.29
N ALA A 79 -6.23 12.64 5.88
CA ALA A 79 -6.33 13.97 5.30
C ALA A 79 -4.96 14.62 5.05
N THR A 80 -3.96 14.33 5.91
CA THR A 80 -2.57 14.84 5.76
C THR A 80 -1.91 14.34 4.48
N HIS A 81 -2.14 13.07 4.14
CA HIS A 81 -1.66 12.46 2.92
C HIS A 81 -2.29 13.14 1.69
N HIS A 82 -3.58 13.43 1.78
CA HIS A 82 -4.38 14.04 0.72
C HIS A 82 -4.27 15.55 0.56
N ILE A 83 -3.43 16.24 1.33
CA ILE A 83 -3.18 17.68 1.13
C ILE A 83 -2.51 17.91 -0.24
N TYR A 84 -1.82 16.90 -0.78
CA TYR A 84 -1.13 16.92 -2.07
C TYR A 84 -2.06 16.50 -3.22
N ASN A 85 -3.19 17.18 -3.36
CA ASN A 85 -4.30 16.78 -4.22
C ASN A 85 -4.28 17.34 -5.65
N LYS A 86 -3.22 18.05 -6.03
CA LYS A 86 -3.01 18.50 -7.40
C LYS A 86 -1.89 17.69 -8.02
N GLN A 87 -2.01 17.36 -9.30
CA GLN A 87 -0.99 16.59 -10.03
C GLN A 87 0.41 17.23 -9.92
N ASN A 88 0.50 18.56 -9.93
CA ASN A 88 1.77 19.29 -9.76
C ASN A 88 2.28 19.38 -8.30
N THR A 89 1.52 18.86 -7.35
CA THR A 89 1.89 18.79 -5.93
C THR A 89 2.21 17.38 -5.46
N LEU A 90 1.89 16.35 -6.23
CA LEU A 90 2.31 14.97 -5.96
C LEU A 90 3.80 14.81 -6.29
N SER A 91 4.47 13.98 -5.49
CA SER A 91 5.85 13.56 -5.70
C SER A 91 6.10 12.25 -4.95
N PRO A 92 7.19 11.52 -5.22
CA PRO A 92 7.54 10.33 -4.46
C PRO A 92 7.58 10.55 -2.94
N PHE A 93 7.97 11.75 -2.49
CA PHE A 93 7.95 12.09 -1.06
C PHE A 93 6.54 12.27 -0.50
N ALA A 94 5.56 12.66 -1.33
CA ALA A 94 4.17 12.76 -0.92
C ALA A 94 3.59 11.38 -0.55
N GLY A 95 4.05 10.31 -1.19
CA GLY A 95 3.63 8.95 -0.90
C GLY A 95 3.90 8.51 0.55
N LEU A 96 5.00 9.00 1.13
CA LEU A 96 5.38 8.71 2.52
C LEU A 96 5.04 9.87 3.48
N ALA A 97 4.44 10.95 2.99
CA ALA A 97 4.08 12.13 3.77
C ALA A 97 2.67 11.98 4.38
N PHE A 98 2.49 11.00 5.25
CA PHE A 98 1.22 10.67 5.91
C PHE A 98 1.33 10.72 7.44
N HIS A 99 0.20 10.63 8.14
CA HIS A 99 0.21 10.36 9.58
C HIS A 99 0.78 8.96 9.84
N PRO A 100 1.70 8.71 10.79
CA PRO A 100 2.31 7.38 10.94
C PRO A 100 1.32 6.22 11.07
N LEU A 101 0.22 6.43 11.80
CA LEU A 101 -0.85 5.44 11.93
C LEU A 101 -1.56 5.13 10.62
N ASP A 102 -1.64 6.06 9.67
CA ASP A 102 -2.18 5.82 8.33
C ASP A 102 -1.34 4.74 7.62
N GLY A 103 -0.03 4.97 7.52
CA GLY A 103 0.90 3.99 6.94
C GLY A 103 0.89 2.64 7.67
N ILE A 104 0.84 2.65 9.01
CA ILE A 104 0.76 1.39 9.80
C ILE A 104 -0.53 0.63 9.48
N LEU A 105 -1.67 1.32 9.41
CA LEU A 105 -2.95 0.71 9.10
C LEU A 105 -2.93 0.09 7.71
N GLN A 106 -2.43 0.81 6.71
CA GLN A 106 -2.31 0.30 5.34
C GLN A 106 -1.30 -0.85 5.24
N ALA A 107 -0.22 -0.87 6.02
CA ALA A 107 0.73 -1.99 6.03
C ALA A 107 0.29 -3.19 6.89
N LEU A 108 -0.74 -3.04 7.74
CA LEU A 108 -1.21 -4.08 8.66
C LEU A 108 -1.57 -5.43 8.01
N PRO A 109 -2.17 -5.48 6.80
CA PRO A 109 -2.46 -6.72 6.09
C PRO A 109 -1.22 -7.60 5.88
N HIS A 110 -0.04 -7.01 5.66
CA HIS A 110 1.22 -7.74 5.52
C HIS A 110 1.56 -8.54 6.78
N VAL A 111 1.25 -8.00 7.96
CA VAL A 111 1.50 -8.63 9.26
C VAL A 111 0.42 -9.65 9.60
N ILE A 112 -0.85 -9.33 9.32
CA ILE A 112 -1.97 -10.27 9.49
C ILE A 112 -1.74 -11.54 8.67
N ALA A 113 -1.25 -11.40 7.43
CA ALA A 113 -0.97 -12.54 6.56
C ALA A 113 0.03 -13.54 7.17
N LEU A 114 0.99 -13.09 7.99
CA LEU A 114 1.94 -13.98 8.68
C LEU A 114 1.29 -14.95 9.67
N PHE A 115 0.13 -14.60 10.22
CA PHE A 115 -0.62 -15.48 11.12
C PHE A 115 -1.51 -16.46 10.36
N LEU A 116 -1.83 -16.17 9.10
CA LEU A 116 -2.78 -16.91 8.29
C LEU A 116 -2.09 -17.88 7.32
N VAL A 117 -0.94 -17.51 6.76
CA VAL A 117 -0.27 -18.29 5.70
C VAL A 117 1.20 -18.50 6.06
N PRO A 118 1.75 -19.72 5.90
CA PRO A 118 3.18 -19.93 6.05
C PRO A 118 3.95 -19.01 5.11
N THR A 119 4.82 -18.17 5.65
CA THR A 119 5.52 -17.13 4.88
C THR A 119 7.01 -17.18 5.18
N GLN A 120 7.86 -17.12 4.16
CA GLN A 120 9.29 -17.02 4.40
C GLN A 120 9.60 -15.62 4.96
N LEU A 121 10.35 -15.53 6.07
CA LEU A 121 10.69 -14.24 6.69
C LEU A 121 11.36 -13.26 5.71
N MET A 122 12.33 -13.73 4.92
CA MET A 122 13.00 -12.87 3.94
C MET A 122 12.05 -12.34 2.86
N THR A 123 11.11 -13.16 2.38
CA THR A 123 10.09 -12.71 1.43
C THR A 123 9.21 -11.62 2.04
N HIS A 124 8.77 -11.79 3.28
CA HIS A 124 8.00 -10.75 3.97
C HIS A 124 8.75 -9.42 4.06
N MET A 125 10.04 -9.46 4.42
CA MET A 125 10.87 -8.25 4.50
C MET A 125 11.07 -7.59 3.13
N VAL A 126 11.30 -8.39 2.09
CA VAL A 126 11.43 -7.88 0.71
C VAL A 126 10.12 -7.26 0.24
N LEU A 127 8.96 -7.88 0.51
CA LEU A 127 7.66 -7.34 0.13
C LEU A 127 7.37 -6.02 0.86
N LEU A 128 7.67 -5.91 2.16
CA LEU A 128 7.57 -4.64 2.90
C LEU A 128 8.52 -3.56 2.36
N PHE A 129 9.71 -3.93 1.88
CA PHE A 129 10.58 -2.96 1.22
C PHE A 129 10.02 -2.53 -0.14
N CYS A 130 9.55 -3.48 -0.95
CA CYS A 130 8.89 -3.21 -2.21
C CYS A 130 7.65 -2.34 -2.04
N GLU A 131 6.91 -2.49 -0.93
CA GLU A 131 5.78 -1.63 -0.55
C GLU A 131 6.16 -0.15 -0.47
N GLY A 132 7.28 0.15 0.21
CA GLY A 132 7.77 1.53 0.31
C GLY A 132 8.22 2.10 -1.03
N VAL A 133 8.86 1.27 -1.87
CA VAL A 133 9.24 1.66 -3.24
C VAL A 133 8.01 1.88 -4.11
N TRP A 134 7.01 0.99 -4.01
CA TRP A 134 5.74 1.06 -4.73
C TRP A 134 4.97 2.33 -4.36
N THR A 135 4.84 2.59 -3.06
CA THR A 135 4.25 3.83 -2.52
C THR A 135 4.93 5.06 -3.11
N ALA A 136 6.25 5.09 -3.21
CA ALA A 136 6.96 6.20 -3.84
C ALA A 136 6.69 6.30 -5.35
N ASN A 137 6.65 5.15 -6.06
CA ASN A 137 6.44 5.10 -7.50
C ASN A 137 5.03 5.55 -7.90
N ILE A 138 3.97 5.11 -7.23
CA ILE A 138 2.60 5.51 -7.59
C ILE A 138 2.30 7.01 -7.32
N HIS A 139 3.23 7.74 -6.70
CA HIS A 139 3.14 9.19 -6.46
C HIS A 139 4.06 10.02 -7.36
N ASP A 140 4.75 9.40 -8.33
CA ASP A 140 5.66 10.11 -9.24
C ASP A 140 4.97 10.84 -10.41
N CYS A 141 3.64 10.68 -10.53
CA CYS A 141 2.80 11.23 -11.59
C CYS A 141 3.11 10.72 -13.01
N VAL A 142 3.87 9.65 -13.16
CA VAL A 142 4.21 9.04 -14.46
C VAL A 142 3.28 7.86 -14.72
N HIS A 143 2.27 8.07 -15.56
CA HIS A 143 1.38 6.98 -15.97
C HIS A 143 2.10 6.02 -16.90
N GLY A 144 2.36 4.80 -16.43
CA GLY A 144 3.07 3.77 -17.19
C GLY A 144 2.20 2.97 -18.17
N ASP A 145 0.87 3.10 -18.10
CA ASP A 145 -0.10 2.40 -18.97
C ASP A 145 0.14 0.87 -19.08
N VAL A 146 0.34 0.22 -17.94
CA VAL A 146 0.54 -1.25 -17.86
C VAL A 146 -0.68 -1.88 -17.21
N TRP A 147 -1.51 -2.57 -17.98
CA TRP A 147 -2.63 -3.34 -17.42
C TRP A 147 -2.11 -4.66 -16.80
N PRO A 148 -2.58 -5.09 -15.60
CA PRO A 148 -3.61 -4.51 -14.73
C PRO A 148 -3.03 -3.74 -13.51
N VAL A 149 -1.92 -3.02 -13.68
CA VAL A 149 -1.14 -2.41 -12.59
C VAL A 149 -1.78 -1.10 -12.11
N MET A 150 -1.91 -0.94 -10.78
CA MET A 150 -2.39 0.28 -10.12
C MET A 150 -1.29 1.36 -10.08
N GLY A 151 -0.87 1.83 -11.25
CA GLY A 151 0.22 2.80 -11.39
C GLY A 151 -0.15 4.24 -11.01
N ALA A 152 0.81 5.16 -11.18
CA ALA A 152 0.67 6.55 -10.76
C ALA A 152 -0.50 7.30 -11.40
N GLY A 153 -0.92 6.95 -12.63
CA GLY A 153 -2.09 7.56 -13.26
C GLY A 153 -3.38 7.30 -12.48
N TYR A 154 -3.61 6.06 -12.06
CA TYR A 154 -4.78 5.68 -11.27
C TYR A 154 -4.75 6.33 -9.89
N HIS A 155 -3.58 6.33 -9.25
CA HIS A 155 -3.42 6.92 -7.92
C HIS A 155 -3.50 8.46 -7.94
N THR A 156 -3.13 9.11 -9.05
CA THR A 156 -3.39 10.54 -9.25
C THR A 156 -4.89 10.86 -9.30
N ILE A 157 -5.69 10.02 -9.98
CA ILE A 157 -7.16 10.14 -9.95
C ILE A 157 -7.69 9.95 -8.53
N HIS A 158 -7.11 9.03 -7.77
CA HIS A 158 -7.46 8.82 -6.37
C HIS A 158 -7.25 10.10 -5.54
N HIS A 159 -6.07 10.72 -5.61
CA HIS A 159 -5.75 11.96 -4.88
C HIS A 159 -6.59 13.17 -5.28
N THR A 160 -7.14 13.19 -6.49
CA THR A 160 -7.95 14.30 -7.00
C THR A 160 -9.45 14.10 -6.76
N THR A 161 -9.93 12.85 -6.71
CA THR A 161 -11.36 12.53 -6.56
C THR A 161 -11.75 12.00 -5.18
N TYR A 162 -10.78 11.49 -4.41
CA TYR A 162 -10.95 10.90 -3.06
C TYR A 162 -11.92 9.72 -2.97
N ARG A 163 -12.38 9.19 -4.11
CA ARG A 163 -13.51 8.24 -4.17
C ARG A 163 -13.30 7.02 -5.06
N HIS A 164 -12.13 6.93 -5.69
CA HIS A 164 -11.83 5.93 -6.71
C HIS A 164 -10.41 5.42 -6.54
N ASN A 165 -10.11 4.25 -7.11
CA ASN A 165 -8.77 3.68 -7.22
C ASN A 165 -8.06 3.50 -5.86
N TYR A 166 -8.67 2.72 -4.97
CA TYR A 166 -8.13 2.42 -3.63
C TYR A 166 -7.15 1.22 -3.62
N GLY A 167 -7.09 0.48 -4.71
CA GLY A 167 -6.33 -0.75 -4.88
C GLY A 167 -4.84 -0.56 -4.66
N HIS A 168 -4.16 -1.70 -4.51
CA HIS A 168 -2.79 -1.73 -4.05
C HIS A 168 -1.79 -1.91 -5.20
N TYR A 169 -1.42 -3.12 -5.58
CA TYR A 169 -0.57 -3.36 -6.76
C TYR A 169 -1.39 -3.43 -8.05
N THR A 170 -2.64 -3.87 -7.98
CA THR A 170 -3.47 -4.09 -9.16
C THR A 170 -4.82 -3.35 -9.09
N ILE A 171 -5.44 -3.17 -10.25
CA ILE A 171 -6.80 -2.60 -10.38
C ILE A 171 -7.91 -3.59 -9.99
N TRP A 172 -7.56 -4.82 -9.61
CA TRP A 172 -8.50 -5.94 -9.44
C TRP A 172 -9.60 -5.63 -8.44
N MET A 173 -9.24 -5.10 -7.27
CA MET A 173 -10.19 -4.81 -6.20
C MET A 173 -11.13 -3.67 -6.61
N ASP A 174 -10.61 -2.60 -7.21
CA ASP A 174 -11.44 -1.49 -7.68
C ASP A 174 -12.41 -1.91 -8.79
N TRP A 175 -11.97 -2.79 -9.69
CA TRP A 175 -12.84 -3.38 -10.70
C TRP A 175 -13.95 -4.20 -10.05
N MET A 176 -13.62 -5.05 -9.08
CA MET A 176 -14.57 -5.93 -8.40
C MET A 176 -15.62 -5.14 -7.59
N PHE A 177 -15.21 -4.04 -6.97
CA PHE A 177 -16.05 -3.26 -6.05
C PHE A 177 -16.60 -1.95 -6.65
N GLY A 178 -16.39 -1.71 -7.95
CA GLY A 178 -16.99 -0.61 -8.70
C GLY A 178 -16.41 0.76 -8.38
N THR A 179 -15.15 0.83 -7.94
CA THR A 179 -14.44 2.08 -7.62
C THR A 179 -13.36 2.43 -8.65
N LEU A 180 -13.24 1.66 -9.73
CA LEU A 180 -12.23 1.85 -10.76
C LEU A 180 -12.53 3.04 -11.68
N ARG A 181 -11.52 3.88 -11.89
CA ARG A 181 -11.48 4.90 -12.96
C ARG A 181 -10.18 4.85 -13.72
N TYR A 182 -10.29 4.78 -15.04
CA TYR A 182 -9.18 4.73 -15.97
C TYR A 182 -8.60 6.12 -16.26
N PRO A 183 -7.27 6.32 -16.19
CA PRO A 183 -6.60 7.58 -16.55
C PRO A 183 -6.96 8.11 -17.94
N GLU A 184 -7.13 7.23 -18.92
CA GLU A 184 -7.38 7.57 -20.32
C GLU A 184 -8.76 8.21 -20.54
N GLU A 185 -9.72 7.90 -19.68
CA GLU A 185 -11.09 8.43 -19.77
C GLU A 185 -11.21 9.83 -19.15
N ASP A 186 -10.47 10.10 -18.08
CA ASP A 186 -10.46 11.42 -17.44
C ASP A 186 -9.61 12.42 -18.24
N MET A 187 -8.53 11.98 -18.90
CA MET A 187 -7.74 12.85 -19.80
C MET A 187 -8.54 13.31 -21.04
N LYS A 188 -9.50 12.50 -21.52
CA LYS A 188 -10.37 12.87 -22.65
C LYS A 188 -11.44 13.91 -22.30
N LYS A 189 -11.78 14.07 -21.02
CA LYS A 189 -12.77 15.07 -20.56
C LYS A 189 -12.16 16.44 -20.25
N ALA A 190 -10.84 16.51 -20.16
CA ALA A 190 -10.10 17.75 -19.87
C ALA A 190 -9.67 18.53 -21.13
N ASN A 191 -9.90 17.97 -22.32
CA ASN A 191 -9.72 18.59 -23.63
C ASN A 191 -11.08 18.86 -24.29
#